data_AF-A0A2M8P6A4-F1
#
_entry.id   AF-A0A2M8P6A4-F1
#
_cell.length_a   1.000
_cell.length_b   1.000
_cell.length_c   1.000
_cell.angle_alpha   90.00
_cell.angle_beta   90.00
_cell.angle_gamma   90.00
#
_symmetry.space_group_name_H-M   'P 1'
#
loop_
_entity.id
_entity.type
_entity.pdbx_description
1 polymer ?
#
loop_
_entity_poly.entity_id
_entity_poly.type
_entity_poly.pdbx_seq_one_letter_code
_entity_poly.pdbx_strand_id
1 'polypeptide(L)'
;GAQRNKKLCTIIQKIAEGIAEFSTDTDTLGDAYEYLIGQFAAGSGKKAGEFYTPQQISTILSRIVTLDSQDPSTGPKQKLDKVLDFACGSGSLLLNVRNQLKKQTNGEGTIGKIYGQENNIT
;
A
#
# COMPACT_ATOMS: atom_id res chain seq x y z
N GLY A 1 22.88 -9.85 25.18
CA GLY A 1 23.47 -10.09 23.85
C GLY A 1 22.97 -11.39 23.23
N ALA A 2 23.44 -12.55 23.72
CA ALA A 2 23.21 -13.86 23.12
C ALA A 2 21.72 -14.25 22.95
N GLN A 3 20.88 -14.01 23.95
CA GLN A 3 19.45 -14.37 23.90
C GLN A 3 18.65 -13.52 22.89
N ARG A 4 19.05 -12.26 22.69
CA ARG A 4 18.46 -11.36 21.69
C ARG A 4 18.85 -11.78 20.28
N ASN A 5 20.12 -12.11 20.07
CA ASN A 5 20.61 -12.63 18.80
C ASN A 5 19.94 -13.96 18.45
N LYS A 6 19.76 -14.86 19.43
CA LYS A 6 19.05 -16.13 19.23
C LYS A 6 17.60 -15.90 18.77
N LYS A 7 16.87 -14.98 19.41
CA LYS A 7 15.52 -14.60 18.96
C LYS A 7 15.51 -14.01 17.54
N LEU A 8 16.45 -13.12 17.21
CA LEU A 8 16.55 -12.53 15.87
C LEU A 8 16.81 -13.60 14.81
N CYS A 9 17.74 -14.53 15.05
CA CYS A 9 18.01 -15.64 14.14
C CYS A 9 16.75 -16.50 13.94
N THR A 10 16.02 -16.84 15.01
CA THR A 10 14.78 -17.60 14.89
C THR A 10 13.72 -16.86 14.06
N ILE A 11 13.56 -15.54 14.25
CA ILE A 11 12.62 -14.74 13.46
C ILE A 11 13.01 -14.73 11.98
N ILE A 12 14.28 -14.44 11.67
CA ILE A 12 14.78 -14.40 10.29
C ILE A 12 14.60 -15.76 9.61
N GLN A 13 14.89 -16.84 10.31
CA GLN A 13 14.78 -18.19 9.76
C GLN A 13 13.33 -18.58 9.49
N LYS A 14 12.40 -18.22 10.38
CA LYS A 14 10.97 -18.43 10.17
C LYS A 14 10.41 -17.59 9.02
N ILE A 15 10.88 -16.36 8.86
CA ILE A 15 10.52 -15.51 7.72
C ILE A 15 11.03 -16.13 6.41
N ALA A 16 12.28 -16.60 6.39
CA ALA A 16 12.88 -17.21 5.20
C ALA A 16 12.17 -18.52 4.79
N GLU A 17 11.85 -19.38 5.76
CA GLU A 17 11.04 -20.58 5.56
C GLU A 17 9.68 -20.24 4.97
N GLY A 18 8.97 -19.26 5.55
CA GLY A 18 7.66 -18.84 5.08
C GLY A 18 7.70 -18.23 3.68
N ILE A 19 8.61 -17.30 3.40
CA ILE A 19 8.72 -16.64 2.08
C ILE A 19 9.08 -17.62 0.97
N ALA A 20 9.86 -18.66 1.26
CA ALA A 20 10.23 -19.68 0.29
C ALA A 20 9.03 -20.49 -0.23
N GLU A 21 7.90 -20.51 0.51
CA GLU A 21 6.65 -21.14 0.08
C GLU A 21 5.76 -20.21 -0.77
N PHE A 22 6.07 -18.92 -0.86
CA PHE A 22 5.33 -17.97 -1.69
C PHE A 22 5.90 -17.88 -3.10
N SER A 23 5.01 -17.65 -4.07
CA SER A 23 5.40 -17.18 -5.40
C SER A 23 6.25 -15.92 -5.26
N THR A 24 7.42 -15.88 -5.92
CA THR A 24 8.26 -14.67 -5.99
C THR A 24 7.65 -13.57 -6.88
N ASP A 25 6.42 -13.75 -7.34
CA ASP A 25 5.67 -12.72 -8.02
C ASP A 25 5.54 -11.49 -7.10
N THR A 26 5.94 -10.35 -7.64
CA THR A 26 6.14 -9.11 -6.88
C THR A 26 4.82 -8.60 -6.31
N ASP A 27 3.71 -8.92 -6.98
CA ASP A 27 2.36 -8.57 -6.57
C ASP A 27 1.92 -9.38 -5.33
N THR A 28 2.26 -10.67 -5.26
CA THR A 28 1.86 -11.54 -4.12
C THR A 28 2.53 -11.11 -2.81
N LEU A 29 3.81 -10.74 -2.88
CA LEU A 29 4.54 -10.23 -1.71
C LEU A 29 4.06 -8.83 -1.29
N GLY A 30 3.65 -7.99 -2.24
CA GLY A 30 3.02 -6.70 -1.98
C GLY A 30 1.69 -6.84 -1.23
N ASP A 31 0.82 -7.74 -1.70
CA ASP A 31 -0.48 -8.03 -1.06
C ASP A 31 -0.31 -8.58 0.36
N ALA A 32 0.67 -9.47 0.58
CA ALA A 32 0.99 -9.99 1.90
C ALA A 32 1.49 -8.89 2.86
N TYR A 33 2.30 -7.96 2.35
CA TYR A 33 2.78 -6.80 3.12
C TYR A 33 1.62 -5.86 3.52
N GLU A 34 0.71 -5.55 2.60
CA GLU A 34 -0.49 -4.75 2.89
C GLU A 34 -1.39 -5.42 3.93
N TYR A 35 -1.58 -6.74 3.83
CA TYR A 35 -2.35 -7.50 4.81
C TYR A 35 -1.74 -7.43 6.21
N LEU A 36 -0.42 -7.60 6.34
CA LEU A 36 0.28 -7.53 7.62
C LEU A 36 0.17 -6.13 8.26
N ILE A 37 0.31 -5.06 7.48
CA ILE A 37 0.09 -3.69 7.96
C ILE A 37 -1.33 -3.54 8.51
N GLY A 38 -2.34 -4.05 7.78
CA GLY A 38 -3.73 -4.04 8.23
C GLY A 38 -3.94 -4.78 9.55
N GLN A 39 -3.32 -5.96 9.72
CA GLN A 39 -3.38 -6.73 10.96
C GLN A 39 -2.71 -5.99 12.14
N PHE A 40 -1.56 -5.36 11.92
CA PHE A 40 -0.89 -4.55 12.95
C PHE A 40 -1.72 -3.31 13.34
N ALA A 41 -2.36 -2.67 12.37
CA ALA A 41 -3.27 -1.54 12.61
C ALA A 41 -4.51 -1.98 13.42
N ALA A 42 -5.11 -3.13 13.08
CA ALA A 42 -6.28 -3.65 13.80
C ALA A 42 -5.96 -4.08 15.24
N GLY A 43 -4.78 -4.65 15.49
CA GLY A 43 -4.38 -5.16 16.81
C GLY A 43 -3.83 -4.12 17.80
N SER A 44 -3.48 -2.91 17.35
CA SER A 44 -2.74 -1.93 18.18
C SER A 44 -3.61 -0.99 19.02
N GLY A 45 -4.94 -1.02 18.87
CA GLY A 45 -5.92 -0.42 19.81
C GLY A 45 -5.88 1.11 20.00
N LYS A 46 -4.89 1.84 19.44
CA LYS A 46 -4.81 3.31 19.49
C LYS A 46 -4.41 3.84 18.11
N LYS A 47 -5.16 4.84 17.61
CA LYS A 47 -4.80 5.71 16.47
C LYS A 47 -4.57 5.05 15.11
N ALA A 48 -5.03 3.83 14.86
CA ALA A 48 -4.82 3.10 13.60
C ALA A 48 -5.29 3.85 12.33
N GLY A 49 -6.33 4.68 12.43
CA GLY A 49 -6.82 5.49 11.31
C GLY A 49 -5.87 6.61 10.85
N GLU A 50 -4.92 7.01 11.69
CA GLU A 50 -3.84 7.95 11.31
C GLU A 50 -2.71 7.22 10.53
N PHE A 51 -2.61 5.89 10.62
CA PHE A 51 -1.52 5.11 10.05
C PHE A 51 -1.92 4.24 8.85
N TYR A 52 -3.20 3.89 8.75
CA TYR A 52 -3.69 2.96 7.74
C TYR A 52 -5.14 3.30 7.32
N THR A 53 -5.34 3.44 6.01
CA THR A 53 -6.69 3.49 5.41
C THR A 53 -7.17 2.06 5.15
N PRO A 54 -8.33 1.62 5.70
CA PRO A 54 -8.88 0.29 5.43
C PRO A 54 -9.00 -0.01 3.94
N GLN A 55 -8.70 -1.25 3.53
CA GLN A 55 -8.57 -1.63 2.11
C GLN A 55 -9.79 -1.28 1.25
N GLN A 56 -11.01 -1.45 1.80
CA GLN A 56 -12.25 -1.11 1.11
C GLN A 56 -12.34 0.39 0.81
N ILE A 57 -12.00 1.22 1.81
CA ILE A 57 -12.00 2.68 1.67
C ILE A 57 -10.89 3.12 0.71
N SER A 58 -9.69 2.53 0.86
CA SER A 58 -8.56 2.78 -0.02
C SER A 58 -8.90 2.49 -1.49
N THR A 59 -9.61 1.39 -1.75
CA THR A 59 -10.04 1.01 -3.10
C THR A 59 -11.04 2.00 -3.70
N ILE A 60 -12.02 2.44 -2.91
CA ILE A 60 -13.01 3.42 -3.37
C ILE A 60 -12.33 4.75 -3.69
N LEU A 61 -11.52 5.28 -2.77
CA LEU A 61 -10.80 6.53 -2.97
C LEU A 61 -9.86 6.47 -4.17
N SER A 62 -9.12 5.37 -4.30
CA SER A 62 -8.22 5.14 -5.43
C SER A 62 -8.97 5.14 -6.76
N ARG A 63 -10.13 4.50 -6.84
CA ARG A 63 -10.96 4.50 -8.06
C ARG A 63 -11.56 5.87 -8.39
N ILE A 64 -11.84 6.70 -7.39
CA ILE A 64 -12.34 8.06 -7.61
C ILE A 64 -11.22 8.94 -8.15
N VAL A 65 -10.03 8.87 -7.55
CA VAL A 65 -8.86 9.69 -7.92
C VAL A 65 -8.36 9.40 -9.34
N THR A 66 -8.59 8.19 -9.86
CA THR A 66 -8.18 7.83 -11.21
C THR A 66 -9.11 8.35 -12.30
N LEU A 67 -10.34 8.78 -11.98
CA LEU A 67 -11.29 9.32 -12.95
C LEU A 67 -10.85 10.67 -13.50
N ASP A 68 -11.38 11.00 -14.68
CA ASP A 68 -11.28 12.37 -15.16
C ASP A 68 -12.04 13.33 -14.23
N SER A 69 -11.35 14.37 -13.76
CA SER A 69 -11.89 15.31 -12.79
C SER A 69 -12.83 16.34 -13.40
N GLN A 70 -12.80 16.53 -14.72
CA GLN A 70 -13.71 17.40 -15.45
C GLN A 70 -14.96 16.64 -15.89
N ASP A 71 -14.80 15.40 -16.33
CA ASP A 71 -15.93 14.53 -16.69
C ASP A 71 -15.70 13.06 -16.29
N PRO A 72 -16.15 12.66 -15.09
CA PRO A 72 -15.99 11.29 -14.59
C PRO A 72 -16.65 10.22 -15.48
N SER A 73 -17.61 10.59 -16.35
CA SER A 73 -18.27 9.65 -17.25
C SER A 73 -17.36 9.14 -18.36
N THR A 74 -16.29 9.88 -18.67
CA THR A 74 -15.23 9.45 -19.60
C THR A 74 -14.34 8.35 -19.03
N GLY A 75 -14.47 8.07 -17.73
CA GLY A 75 -13.78 6.99 -17.05
C GLY A 75 -12.39 7.39 -16.54
N PRO A 76 -11.50 6.40 -16.31
CA PRO A 76 -10.18 6.61 -15.75
C PRO A 76 -9.25 7.33 -16.74
N LYS A 77 -8.48 8.29 -16.25
CA LYS A 77 -7.42 8.92 -17.04
C LYS A 77 -6.32 7.92 -17.36
N GLN A 78 -5.72 8.02 -18.54
CA GLN A 78 -4.55 7.21 -18.88
C GLN A 78 -3.27 7.66 -18.16
N LYS A 79 -3.21 8.94 -17.76
CA LYS A 79 -2.06 9.50 -17.07
C LYS A 79 -2.49 10.46 -15.98
N LEU A 80 -1.93 10.26 -14.78
CA LEU A 80 -1.97 11.22 -13.69
C LEU A 80 -0.60 11.90 -13.59
N ASP A 81 -0.54 13.23 -13.67
CA ASP A 81 0.75 13.92 -13.62
C ASP A 81 1.38 13.87 -12.21
N LYS A 82 0.55 14.09 -11.18
CA LYS A 82 0.96 14.09 -9.78
C LYS A 82 -0.15 13.52 -8.90
N VAL A 83 0.22 12.70 -7.92
CA VAL A 83 -0.66 12.27 -6.82
C VAL A 83 -0.01 12.69 -5.51
N LEU A 84 -0.79 13.28 -4.60
CA LEU A 84 -0.31 13.85 -3.34
C LEU A 84 -1.17 13.33 -2.18
N ASP A 85 -0.53 12.95 -1.10
CA ASP A 85 -1.15 12.61 0.18
C ASP A 85 -0.34 13.24 1.32
N PHE A 86 -0.96 14.13 2.10
CA PHE A 86 -0.30 14.92 3.14
C PHE A 86 -0.26 14.23 4.52
N ALA A 87 -0.94 13.10 4.67
CA ALA A 87 -0.97 12.28 5.88
C ALA A 87 -0.96 10.81 5.46
N CYS A 88 0.08 10.41 4.73
CA CYS A 88 0.06 9.18 3.96
C CYS A 88 0.20 7.91 4.83
N GLY A 89 0.56 8.03 6.11
CA GLY A 89 0.76 6.89 6.99
C GLY A 89 1.77 5.91 6.40
N SER A 90 1.35 4.66 6.20
CA SER A 90 2.14 3.63 5.54
C SER A 90 2.39 3.85 4.03
N GLY A 91 1.73 4.83 3.42
CA GLY A 91 1.76 5.07 1.97
C GLY A 91 0.93 4.09 1.15
N SER A 92 0.22 3.15 1.78
CA SER A 92 -0.54 2.10 1.08
C SER A 92 -1.62 2.65 0.14
N LEU A 93 -2.26 3.77 0.51
CA LEU A 93 -3.25 4.43 -0.35
C LEU A 93 -2.64 4.90 -1.67
N LEU A 94 -1.45 5.52 -1.64
CA LEU A 94 -0.75 5.99 -2.84
C LEU A 94 -0.35 4.82 -3.76
N LEU A 95 0.03 3.67 -3.18
CA LEU A 95 0.30 2.45 -3.94
C LEU A 95 -0.97 1.92 -4.58
N ASN A 96 -2.08 1.89 -3.84
CA ASN A 96 -3.36 1.42 -4.35
C ASN A 96 -3.90 2.31 -5.48
N VAL A 97 -3.68 3.64 -5.45
CA VAL A 97 -4.03 4.54 -6.58
C VAL A 97 -3.36 4.08 -7.87
N ARG A 98 -2.06 3.74 -7.82
CA ARG A 98 -1.32 3.21 -8.96
C ARG A 98 -1.83 1.86 -9.42
N ASN A 99 -2.17 0.97 -8.49
CA ASN A 99 -2.69 -0.36 -8.81
C ASN A 99 -4.08 -0.28 -9.46
N GLN A 100 -4.99 0.54 -8.91
CA GLN A 100 -6.31 0.77 -9.50
C GLN A 100 -6.19 1.42 -10.88
N LEU A 101 -5.31 2.42 -11.04
CA LEU A 101 -5.07 3.06 -12.34
C LEU A 101 -4.71 2.02 -13.39
N LYS A 102 -3.66 1.23 -13.15
CA LYS A 102 -3.25 0.15 -14.06
C LYS A 102 -4.39 -0.84 -14.33
N LYS A 103 -5.11 -1.26 -13.29
CA LYS A 103 -6.23 -2.21 -13.44
C LYS A 103 -7.37 -1.65 -14.30
N GLN A 104 -7.69 -0.37 -14.16
CA GLN A 104 -8.78 0.28 -14.90
C GLN A 104 -8.39 0.66 -16.33
N THR A 105 -7.10 0.71 -16.64
CA THR A 105 -6.55 1.08 -17.95
C THR A 105 -5.80 -0.08 -18.63
N ASN A 106 -6.14 -1.33 -18.33
CA ASN A 106 -5.52 -2.53 -18.93
C ASN A 106 -3.98 -2.57 -18.86
N GLY A 107 -3.39 -2.02 -17.79
CA GLY A 107 -1.96 -1.99 -17.53
C GLY A 107 -1.20 -0.79 -18.11
N GLU A 108 -1.85 0.04 -18.93
CA GLU A 108 -1.18 1.15 -19.64
C GLU A 108 -1.06 2.45 -18.83
N GLY A 109 -1.83 2.54 -17.74
CA GLY A 109 -1.99 3.76 -16.96
C GLY A 109 -0.74 4.11 -16.17
N THR A 110 -0.37 5.38 -16.18
CA THR A 110 0.88 5.86 -15.56
C THR A 110 0.67 7.02 -14.60
N ILE A 111 1.52 7.08 -13.57
CA ILE A 111 1.61 8.21 -12.65
C ILE A 111 2.98 8.85 -12.82
N GLY A 112 3.03 10.15 -13.09
CA GLY A 112 4.26 10.90 -13.27
C GLY A 112 5.06 11.01 -11.97
N LYS A 113 4.43 11.55 -10.91
CA LYS A 113 5.06 11.72 -9.60
C LYS A 113 4.10 11.40 -8.46
N ILE A 114 4.61 10.76 -7.41
CA ILE A 114 3.87 10.45 -6.18
C ILE A 114 4.55 11.19 -5.02
N TYR A 115 3.77 11.91 -4.22
CA TYR A 115 4.22 12.66 -3.05
C TYR A 115 3.43 12.21 -1.83
N GLY A 116 4.14 11.79 -0.79
CA GLY A 116 3.57 11.44 0.52
C GLY A 116 4.25 12.24 1.62
N GLN A 117 3.49 12.77 2.57
CA GLN A 117 4.02 13.34 3.81
C GLN A 117 3.46 12.55 4.99
N GLU A 118 4.34 12.23 5.93
CA GLU A 118 3.98 11.62 7.21
C GLU A 118 4.75 12.37 8.31
N ASN A 119 4.03 12.83 9.34
CA ASN A 119 4.60 13.61 10.42
C ASN A 119 5.22 12.73 11.51
N ASN A 120 4.78 11.47 11.61
CA ASN A 120 5.27 10.56 12.62
C ASN A 120 6.65 10.02 12.22
N ILE A 121 7.71 10.60 12.79
CA ILE A 121 9.07 10.05 12.72
C ILE A 121 9.18 9.04 13.86
N THR A 122 9.13 7.75 13.53
CA THR A 122 9.44 6.66 14.48
C THR A 122 10.80 6.84 15.14
#